data_AF-A0A6L5G1H3-F1
#
_entry.id   AF-A0A6L5G1H3-F1
#
_cell.length_a   1.000
_cell.length_b   1.000
_cell.length_c   1.000
_cell.angle_alpha   90.00
_cell.angle_beta   90.00
_cell.angle_gamma   90.00
#
_symmetry.space_group_name_H-M   'P 1'
#
loop_
_entity.id
_entity.type
_entity.pdbx_description
1 polymer ?
#
loop_
_entity_poly.entity_id
_entity_poly.type
_entity_poly.pdbx_seq_one_letter_code
_entity_poly.pdbx_strand_id
1 'polypeptide(L)' 'MPCEEDTVMLCCPYCGWPDDDPVTTVSRHRSASGATVWTRCVCGSLQTRVRRGGAFVVCARSRPADHPAASL' A
#
# COMPACT_ATOMS: atom_id res chain seq x y z
N MET A 1 3.24 27.94 -2.44
CA MET A 1 2.91 26.99 -3.52
C MET A 1 3.59 25.68 -3.15
N PRO A 2 2.91 24.66 -2.60
CA PRO A 2 3.56 23.36 -2.55
C PRO A 2 3.64 22.85 -3.99
N CYS A 3 4.84 22.41 -4.38
CA CYS A 3 5.06 21.70 -5.63
C CYS A 3 4.28 20.38 -5.52
N GLU A 4 3.11 20.33 -6.16
CA GLU A 4 2.24 19.15 -6.23
C GLU A 4 2.83 18.17 -7.25
N GLU A 5 3.99 17.61 -6.93
CA GLU A 5 4.71 16.70 -7.81
C GLU A 5 5.38 15.59 -7.01
N ASP A 6 4.58 14.89 -6.20
CA ASP A 6 4.91 13.55 -5.69
C ASP A 6 3.68 12.63 -5.83
N THR A 7 2.96 12.75 -6.95
CA THR A 7 1.98 11.74 -7.41
C THR A 7 2.72 10.60 -8.13
N VAL A 8 3.89 10.21 -7.63
CA VAL A 8 4.62 9.06 -8.16
C VAL A 8 3.98 7.78 -7.60
N MET A 9 3.00 7.26 -8.35
CA MET A 9 2.53 5.88 -8.26
C MET A 9 1.97 5.46 -6.88
N LEU A 10 0.93 6.17 -6.45
CA LEU A 10 -0.04 5.70 -5.46
C LEU A 10 -1.01 4.69 -6.09
N CYS A 11 -0.59 3.88 -7.06
CA CYS A 11 -1.44 2.86 -7.66
C CYS A 11 -0.73 1.50 -7.58
N CYS A 12 -1.50 0.47 -7.29
CA CYS A 12 -1.02 -0.89 -7.31
C CYS A 12 -0.53 -1.26 -8.71
N PRO A 13 0.73 -1.68 -8.90
CA PRO A 13 1.26 -2.00 -10.23
C PRO A 13 0.63 -3.25 -10.87
N TYR A 14 -0.18 -4.00 -10.11
CA TYR A 14 -0.83 -5.23 -10.58
C TYR A 14 -2.25 -5.00 -11.11
N CYS A 15 -3.04 -4.13 -10.47
CA CYS A 15 -4.44 -3.89 -10.84
C CYS A 15 -4.78 -2.41 -11.06
N GLY A 16 -3.83 -1.49 -10.87
CA GLY A 16 -4.04 -0.05 -10.99
C GLY A 16 -4.78 0.61 -9.82
N TRP A 17 -5.22 -0.15 -8.81
CA TRP A 17 -6.01 0.38 -7.70
C TRP A 17 -5.24 1.40 -6.84
N PRO A 18 -5.85 2.52 -6.42
CA PRO A 18 -5.18 3.53 -5.62
C PRO A 18 -4.74 3.01 -4.24
N ASP A 19 -3.51 3.31 -3.84
CA ASP A 19 -2.93 3.05 -2.53
C ASP A 19 -3.63 3.86 -1.42
N ASP A 20 -4.27 4.98 -1.74
CA ASP A 20 -4.96 5.82 -0.75
C ASP A 20 -6.26 5.19 -0.22
N ASP A 21 -6.80 4.20 -0.95
CA ASP A 21 -8.00 3.45 -0.56
C ASP A 21 -7.64 1.97 -0.25
N PRO A 22 -6.95 1.70 0.88
CA PRO A 22 -6.59 0.35 1.25
C PRO A 22 -7.82 -0.43 1.69
N VAL A 23 -8.19 -1.43 0.89
CA VAL A 23 -9.36 -2.29 1.11
C VAL A 23 -9.35 -2.98 2.48
N THR A 24 -8.18 -3.39 3.00
CA THR A 24 -8.07 -4.01 4.32
C THR A 24 -6.69 -3.82 4.95
N THR A 25 -6.66 -3.33 6.19
CA THR A 25 -5.43 -3.38 7.02
C THR A 25 -5.29 -4.77 7.62
N VAL A 26 -4.23 -5.50 7.25
CA VAL A 26 -3.99 -6.88 7.68
C VAL A 26 -3.31 -6.93 9.04
N SER A 27 -2.33 -6.06 9.25
CA SER A 27 -1.58 -6.00 10.50
C SER A 27 -1.01 -4.61 10.71
N ARG A 28 -0.81 -4.25 11.98
CA ARG A 28 -0.17 -3.01 12.38
C ARG A 28 0.78 -3.29 13.54
N HIS A 29 2.05 -3.04 13.31
CA HIS A 29 3.07 -3.14 14.32
C HIS A 29 3.60 -1.74 14.67
N ARG A 30 3.51 -1.38 15.94
CA ARG A 30 4.11 -0.15 16.47
C ARG A 30 5.42 -0.51 17.14
N SER A 31 6.46 0.27 16.87
CA SER A 31 7.79 0.14 17.45
C SER A 31 8.25 1.49 17.99
N ALA A 32 9.28 1.50 18.84
CA ALA A 32 9.82 2.75 19.40
C ALA A 32 10.32 3.74 18.32
N SER A 33 10.78 3.22 17.17
CA SER A 33 11.30 3.98 16.03
C SER A 33 10.26 4.32 14.96
N GLY A 34 9.01 3.87 15.11
CA GLY A 34 7.95 4.16 14.13
C GLY A 34 6.84 3.10 14.09
N ALA A 35 5.97 3.20 13.09
CA ALA A 35 4.89 2.23 12.88
C ALA A 35 5.01 1.60 11.49
N THR A 36 4.84 0.29 11.43
CA THR A 36 4.71 -0.47 10.18
C THR A 36 3.28 -0.97 10.07
N VAL A 37 2.65 -0.75 8.93
CA VAL A 37 1.29 -1.18 8.62
C VAL A 37 1.36 -2.03 7.37
N TRP A 38 0.70 -3.18 7.38
CA TRP A 38 0.55 -4.01 6.21
C TRP A 38 -0.90 -3.90 5.72
N THR A 39 -1.07 -3.45 4.48
CA THR A 39 -2.37 -3.32 3.82
C THR A 39 -2.46 -4.31 2.68
N ARG A 40 -3.67 -4.79 2.39
CA ARG A 40 -3.92 -5.65 1.23
C ARG A 40 -4.75 -4.89 0.21
N CYS A 41 -4.28 -4.89 -1.03
CA CYS A 41 -5.01 -4.37 -2.18
C CYS A 41 -6.12 -5.34 -2.61
N VAL A 42 -7.11 -4.87 -3.38
CA VAL A 42 -8.20 -5.71 -3.93
C VAL A 42 -7.70 -6.92 -4.71
N CYS A 43 -6.56 -6.80 -5.40
CA CYS A 43 -5.95 -7.89 -6.15
C CYS A 43 -5.22 -8.93 -5.27
N GLY A 44 -5.16 -8.71 -3.96
CA GLY A 44 -4.43 -9.58 -3.02
C GLY A 44 -2.96 -9.21 -2.83
N SER A 45 -2.43 -8.19 -3.52
CA SER A 45 -1.07 -7.69 -3.29
C SER A 45 -0.93 -7.12 -1.87
N LEU A 46 0.07 -7.60 -1.12
CA LEU A 46 0.39 -7.09 0.21
C LEU A 46 1.32 -5.89 0.09
N GLN A 47 0.97 -4.80 0.73
CA GLN A 47 1.72 -3.55 0.73
C GLN A 47 2.21 -3.29 2.15
N THR A 48 3.53 -3.16 2.29
CA THR A 48 4.17 -2.80 3.55
C THR A 48 4.36 -1.29 3.56
N ARG A 49 3.71 -0.63 4.51
CA ARG A 49 3.79 0.81 4.74
C ARG A 49 4.55 1.07 6.02
N VAL A 50 5.48 2.01 5.98
CA VAL A 50 6.18 2.48 7.19
C VAL A 50 5.89 3.95 7.40
N ARG A 51 5.80 4.33 8.66
CA ARG A 51 5.65 5.74 9.03
C ARG A 51 6.99 6.44 8.82
N ARG A 52 7.06 7.34 7.85
CA ARG A 52 8.19 8.26 7.63
C ARG A 52 7.70 9.66 7.95
N GLY A 53 8.15 10.20 9.08
CA GLY A 53 7.65 11.48 9.61
C GLY A 53 6.15 11.43 9.92
N GLY A 54 5.36 12.29 9.27
CA GLY A 54 3.92 12.43 9.47
C GLY A 54 3.05 11.45 8.66
N ALA A 55 3.59 10.81 7.62
CA ALA A 55 2.82 10.00 6.67
C ALA A 55 3.24 8.53 6.65
N PHE A 56 2.34 7.66 6.19
CA PHE A 56 2.66 6.26 5.88
C PHE A 56 3.03 6.16 4.40
N VAL A 57 4.23 5.69 4.12
CA VAL A 57 4.73 5.49 2.75
C VAL A 57 4.86 4.00 2.46
N VAL A 58 4.48 3.59 1.24
CA VAL A 58 4.64 2.21 0.79
C VAL A 58 6.12 1.95 0.53
N CYS A 59 6.75 1.05 1.29
CA CYS A 59 8.17 0.69 1.11
C CYS A 59 8.37 -0.64 0.39
N ALA A 60 7.38 -1.53 0.42
CA ALA A 60 7.44 -2.79 -0.32
C ALA A 60 6.04 -3.23 -0.75
N ARG A 61 5.98 -3.95 -1.88
CA ARG A 61 4.76 -4.58 -2.39
C ARG A 61 5.09 -6.03 -2.74
N SER A 62 4.32 -6.98 -2.23
CA SER A 62 4.42 -8.38 -2.65
C SER A 62 3.66 -8.58 -3.95
N ARG A 63 4.10 -9.52 -4.78
CA ARG A 63 3.22 -10.05 -5.83
C ARG A 63 1.95 -10.58 -5.18
N PRO A 64 0.76 -10.34 -5.77
CA PRO A 64 -0.42 -11.09 -5.37
C PRO A 64 -0.10 -12.57 -5.60
N ALA A 65 -0.32 -13.39 -4.59
CA ALA A 65 -0.35 -14.83 -4.81
C ALA A 65 -1.58 -15.07 -5.70
N ASP A 66 -1.34 -15.46 -6.96
CA ASP A 66 -2.31 -15.79 -8.00
C ASP A 66 -3.74 -15.89 -7.45
N HIS A 67 -4.49 -14.80 -7.51
CA HIS A 67 -5.94 -14.88 -7.35
C HIS A 67 -6.46 -15.03 -8.78
N PRO A 68 -7.32 -16.03 -9.07
CA PRO A 68 -7.90 -16.18 -10.39
C PRO A 68 -8.44 -14.83 -10.81
N ALA A 69 -8.24 -14.49 -12.09
CA ALA A 69 -8.90 -13.37 -12.71
C ALA A 69 -10.32 -13.30 -12.14
N ALA A 70 -10.70 -12.14 -11.60
CA ALA A 70 -12.10 -11.86 -11.37
C ALA A 70 -12.75 -11.95 -12.76
N SER A 71 -13.21 -13.16 -13.10
CA SER A 71 -14.04 -13.40 -14.26
C SER A 71 -15.34 -12.68 -13.96
N LEU A 72 -15.49 -11.50 -14.53
CA LEU A 72 -16.79 -10.92 -14.83
C LEU A 72 -17.50 -11.78 -15.86
#